data_AF-A0A4Q0P3V3-F1
#
_entry.id   AF-A0A4Q0P3V3-F1
#
_cell.length_a   1.000
_cell.length_b   1.000
_cell.length_c   1.000
_cell.angle_alpha   90.00
_cell.angle_beta   90.00
_cell.angle_gamma   90.00
#
_symmetry.space_group_name_H-M   'P 1'
#
loop_
_entity.id
_entity.type
_entity.pdbx_description
1 polymer ?
#
loop_
_entity_poly.entity_id
_entity_poly.type
_entity_poly.pdbx_seq_one_letter_code
_entity_poly.pdbx_strand_id
1 'polypeptide(L)'
;MEKEKLEIDKLQLEIKKLSQPFYKNPAHLSIITTLILGFLSYYIVTDKAKEQQIMDLKEQIGNLSDKEASIEKTQVELKADHYQRQFLDFKNKKEEVEKSIQLKEIKLMNLSDKLENSKKEYDNFKSKLIQVQGQYEATIAEYEAYKSRVSAVIDEVASYGPNYARGLIQSPEGQQQINFIVSQDDKGLMKSEIERFAFGVSNQAFDQSLARKRIDLKIQ
;
A
#
# COMPACT_ATOMS: atom_id res chain seq x y z
N MET A 1 136.10 -1.10 -57.18
CA MET A 1 135.23 -0.85 -58.35
C MET A 1 134.16 -1.92 -58.60
N GLU A 2 134.11 -3.06 -57.88
CA GLU A 2 133.08 -4.12 -58.10
C GLU A 2 131.83 -4.02 -57.21
N LYS A 3 131.92 -3.47 -55.98
CA LYS A 3 130.77 -3.39 -55.06
C LYS A 3 129.69 -2.38 -55.47
N GLU A 4 130.10 -1.22 -55.99
CA GLU A 4 129.15 -0.15 -56.38
C GLU A 4 128.26 -0.57 -57.56
N LYS A 5 128.77 -1.38 -58.50
CA LYS A 5 127.95 -1.91 -59.60
C LYS A 5 126.86 -2.87 -59.09
N LEU A 6 127.18 -3.69 -58.09
CA LEU A 6 126.26 -4.66 -57.51
C LEU A 6 125.13 -4.01 -56.70
N GLU A 7 125.41 -2.90 -56.02
CA GLU A 7 124.40 -2.14 -55.30
C GLU A 7 123.48 -1.37 -56.25
N ILE A 8 124.02 -0.80 -57.33
CA ILE A 8 123.22 -0.15 -58.38
C ILE A 8 122.29 -1.17 -59.06
N ASP A 9 122.78 -2.36 -59.39
CA ASP A 9 121.96 -3.41 -60.01
C ASP A 9 120.86 -3.91 -59.07
N LYS A 10 121.14 -4.03 -57.77
CA LYS A 10 120.14 -4.43 -56.77
C LYS A 10 119.05 -3.36 -56.60
N LEU A 11 119.44 -2.08 -56.53
CA LEU A 11 118.50 -0.97 -56.44
C LEU A 11 117.65 -0.84 -57.72
N GLN A 12 118.21 -1.10 -58.90
CA GLN A 12 117.44 -1.15 -60.14
C GLN A 12 116.42 -2.30 -60.16
N LEU A 13 116.75 -3.45 -59.57
CA LEU A 13 115.85 -4.61 -59.47
C LEU A 13 114.70 -4.35 -58.49
N GLU A 14 114.96 -3.64 -57.40
CA GLU A 14 113.93 -3.22 -56.45
C GLU A 14 113.01 -2.15 -57.04
N ILE A 15 113.55 -1.14 -57.74
CA ILE A 15 112.74 -0.14 -58.47
C ILE A 15 111.89 -0.81 -59.56
N LYS A 16 112.42 -1.82 -60.26
CA LYS A 16 111.68 -2.58 -61.28
C LYS A 16 110.58 -3.48 -60.71
N LYS A 17 110.68 -3.92 -59.46
CA LYS A 17 109.61 -4.62 -58.74
C LYS A 17 108.53 -3.66 -58.25
N LEU A 18 108.89 -2.44 -57.88
CA LEU A 18 107.96 -1.39 -57.45
C LEU A 18 107.21 -0.73 -58.61
N SER A 19 107.75 -0.72 -59.83
CA SER A 19 107.10 -0.16 -61.02
C SER A 19 106.18 -1.12 -61.78
N GLN A 20 106.05 -2.37 -61.32
CA GLN A 20 105.12 -3.32 -61.94
C GLN A 20 103.68 -3.09 -61.45
N PRO A 21 102.70 -3.11 -62.36
CA PRO A 21 101.32 -2.88 -61.98
C PRO A 21 100.80 -4.00 -61.07
N PHE A 22 100.04 -3.60 -60.06
CA PHE A 22 99.60 -4.36 -58.88
C PHE A 22 98.97 -5.74 -59.16
N TYR A 23 98.51 -6.00 -60.39
CA TYR A 23 97.92 -7.28 -60.81
C TYR A 23 98.91 -8.39 -61.15
N LYS A 24 100.23 -8.14 -61.17
CA LYS A 24 101.25 -9.18 -61.47
C LYS A 24 101.85 -9.86 -60.23
N ASN A 25 101.45 -9.46 -59.03
CA ASN A 25 101.97 -10.04 -57.79
C ASN A 25 100.90 -10.91 -57.10
N PRO A 26 101.07 -12.23 -57.00
CA PRO A 26 100.03 -13.16 -56.53
C PRO A 26 99.60 -12.90 -55.08
N ALA A 27 100.48 -12.32 -54.24
CA ALA A 27 100.18 -11.97 -52.86
C ALA A 27 99.16 -10.82 -52.72
N HIS A 28 99.13 -9.86 -53.65
CA HIS A 28 98.15 -8.77 -53.59
C HIS A 28 96.77 -9.21 -54.09
N LEU A 29 96.73 -10.14 -55.05
CA LEU A 29 95.49 -10.75 -55.53
C LEU A 29 94.75 -11.53 -54.43
N SER A 30 95.47 -12.28 -53.57
CA SER A 30 94.85 -13.02 -52.47
C SER A 30 94.26 -12.10 -51.39
N ILE A 31 94.93 -10.98 -51.08
CA ILE A 31 94.46 -10.00 -50.10
C ILE A 31 93.19 -9.30 -50.62
N ILE A 32 93.18 -8.87 -51.89
CA ILE A 32 92.02 -8.22 -52.51
C ILE A 32 90.84 -9.20 -52.61
N THR A 33 91.05 -10.45 -53.00
CA THR A 33 89.97 -11.46 -53.04
C THR A 33 89.43 -11.78 -51.66
N THR A 34 90.27 -11.88 -50.63
CA THR A 34 89.83 -12.11 -49.24
C THR A 34 89.02 -10.92 -48.71
N LEU A 35 89.41 -9.69 -49.04
CA LEU A 35 88.65 -8.49 -48.69
C LEU A 35 87.30 -8.43 -49.41
N ILE A 36 87.25 -8.76 -50.71
CA ILE A 36 86.00 -8.82 -51.47
C ILE A 36 85.08 -9.92 -50.93
N LEU A 37 85.61 -11.12 -50.65
CA LEU A 37 84.87 -12.22 -50.04
C LEU A 37 84.38 -11.87 -48.64
N GLY A 38 85.20 -11.22 -47.82
CA GLY A 38 84.81 -10.73 -46.49
C GLY A 38 83.70 -9.68 -46.55
N PHE A 39 83.78 -8.76 -47.51
CA PHE A 39 82.77 -7.72 -47.73
C PHE A 39 81.45 -8.32 -48.26
N LEU A 40 81.52 -9.25 -49.21
CA LEU A 40 80.37 -10.00 -49.72
C LEU A 40 79.72 -10.85 -48.62
N SER A 41 80.53 -11.54 -47.81
CA SER A 41 80.04 -12.36 -46.69
C SER A 41 79.37 -11.50 -45.62
N TYR A 42 79.96 -10.35 -45.27
CA TYR A 42 79.36 -9.38 -44.36
C TYR A 42 78.03 -8.85 -44.90
N TYR A 43 77.97 -8.47 -46.18
CA TYR A 43 76.73 -7.99 -46.80
C TYR A 43 75.62 -9.07 -46.76
N ILE A 44 75.93 -10.31 -47.14
CA ILE A 44 75.00 -11.45 -47.10
C ILE A 44 74.51 -11.74 -45.68
N VAL A 45 75.40 -11.70 -44.68
CA VAL A 45 75.03 -11.94 -43.27
C VAL A 45 74.17 -10.80 -42.73
N THR A 46 74.47 -9.55 -43.07
CA THR A 46 73.62 -8.41 -42.69
C THR A 46 72.26 -8.43 -43.38
N ASP A 47 72.19 -8.91 -44.62
CA ASP A 47 70.94 -9.04 -45.36
C ASP A 47 70.07 -10.15 -44.75
N LYS A 48 70.65 -11.32 -44.44
CA LYS A 48 69.97 -12.39 -43.70
C LYS A 48 69.52 -11.96 -42.29
N ALA A 49 70.33 -11.18 -41.58
CA ALA A 49 69.95 -10.65 -40.26
C ALA A 49 68.77 -9.68 -40.37
N LYS A 50 68.72 -8.86 -41.43
CA LYS A 50 67.56 -8.00 -41.72
C LYS A 50 66.33 -8.80 -42.12
N GLU A 51 66.48 -9.84 -42.94
CA GLU A 51 65.39 -10.77 -43.28
C GLU A 51 64.81 -11.44 -42.03
N GLN A 52 65.67 -11.91 -41.13
CA GLN A 52 65.25 -12.50 -39.86
C GLN A 52 64.48 -11.50 -38.99
N GLN A 53 64.97 -10.26 -38.88
CA GLN A 53 64.25 -9.18 -38.17
C GLN A 53 62.90 -8.86 -38.82
N ILE A 54 62.81 -8.87 -40.15
CA ILE A 54 61.55 -8.68 -40.88
C ILE A 54 60.58 -9.85 -40.60
N MET A 55 61.07 -11.08 -40.52
CA MET A 55 60.26 -12.24 -40.17
C MET A 55 59.75 -12.17 -38.72
N ASP A 56 60.62 -11.88 -37.75
CA ASP A 56 60.23 -11.71 -36.34
C ASP A 56 59.23 -10.55 -36.17
N LEU A 57 59.44 -9.42 -36.86
CA LEU A 57 58.51 -8.29 -36.85
C LEU A 57 57.16 -8.68 -37.46
N LYS A 58 57.14 -9.43 -38.57
CA LYS A 58 55.89 -9.94 -39.16
C LYS A 58 55.15 -10.87 -38.22
N GLU A 59 55.87 -11.76 -37.53
CA GLU A 59 55.29 -12.66 -36.54
C GLU A 59 54.71 -11.89 -35.35
N GLN A 60 55.41 -10.88 -34.85
CA GLN A 60 54.90 -10.00 -33.79
C GLN A 60 53.67 -9.21 -34.23
N ILE A 61 53.65 -8.67 -35.45
CA ILE A 61 52.48 -7.98 -36.02
C ILE A 61 51.28 -8.93 -36.13
N GLY A 62 51.49 -10.17 -36.58
CA GLY A 62 50.45 -11.20 -36.60
C GLY A 62 49.89 -11.50 -35.20
N ASN A 63 50.77 -11.77 -34.25
CA ASN A 63 50.40 -12.06 -32.86
C ASN A 63 49.68 -10.88 -32.18
N LEU A 64 50.07 -9.64 -32.48
CA LEU A 64 49.39 -8.44 -31.97
C LEU A 64 48.01 -8.26 -32.61
N SER A 65 47.90 -8.48 -33.92
CA SER A 65 46.62 -8.41 -34.65
C SER A 65 45.62 -9.45 -34.14
N ASP A 66 46.07 -10.69 -33.89
CA ASP A 66 45.22 -11.75 -33.32
C ASP A 66 44.77 -11.44 -31.89
N LYS A 67 45.67 -10.85 -31.08
CA LYS A 67 45.32 -10.36 -29.74
C LYS A 67 44.30 -9.24 -29.78
N GLU A 68 44.45 -8.29 -30.71
CA GLU A 68 43.51 -7.17 -30.87
C GLU A 68 42.13 -7.69 -31.27
N ALA A 69 42.04 -8.61 -32.23
CA ALA A 69 40.79 -9.27 -32.61
C ALA A 69 40.14 -10.03 -31.44
N SER A 70 40.93 -10.73 -30.62
CA SER A 70 40.42 -11.41 -29.42
C SER A 70 39.90 -10.42 -28.38
N ILE A 71 40.59 -9.31 -28.16
CA ILE A 71 40.17 -8.27 -27.20
C ILE A 71 38.86 -7.63 -27.66
N GLU A 72 38.74 -7.27 -28.94
CA GLU A 72 37.50 -6.72 -29.49
C GLU A 72 36.33 -7.68 -29.32
N LYS A 73 36.53 -8.97 -29.63
CA LYS A 73 35.51 -10.00 -29.43
C LYS A 73 35.07 -10.08 -27.97
N THR A 74 36.01 -10.13 -27.02
CA THR A 74 35.69 -10.16 -25.59
C THR A 74 34.97 -8.89 -25.14
N GLN A 75 35.31 -7.71 -25.68
CA GLN A 75 34.57 -6.47 -25.36
C GLN A 75 33.12 -6.52 -25.85
N VAL A 76 32.87 -7.07 -27.03
CA VAL A 76 31.51 -7.25 -27.56
C VAL A 76 30.73 -8.23 -26.69
N GLU A 77 31.33 -9.37 -26.33
CA GLU A 77 30.71 -10.36 -25.44
C GLU A 77 30.39 -9.76 -24.06
N LEU A 78 31.32 -9.03 -23.45
CA LEU A 78 31.10 -8.37 -22.16
C LEU A 78 29.98 -7.32 -22.23
N LYS A 79 29.88 -6.56 -23.32
CA LYS A 79 28.78 -5.60 -23.53
C LYS A 79 27.45 -6.33 -23.70
N ALA A 80 27.41 -7.42 -24.47
CA ALA A 80 26.21 -8.23 -24.65
C ALA A 80 25.73 -8.83 -23.31
N ASP A 81 26.64 -9.43 -22.54
CA ASP A 81 26.38 -9.95 -21.19
C ASP A 81 25.85 -8.86 -20.26
N HIS A 82 26.45 -7.68 -20.30
CA HIS A 82 26.02 -6.55 -19.49
C HIS A 82 24.57 -6.13 -19.81
N TYR A 83 24.23 -5.95 -21.09
CA TYR A 83 22.87 -5.62 -21.50
C TYR A 83 21.87 -6.74 -21.21
N GLN A 84 22.27 -8.00 -21.35
CA GLN A 84 21.41 -9.14 -21.03
C GLN A 84 21.08 -9.18 -19.53
N ARG A 85 22.06 -8.92 -18.65
CA ARG A 85 21.82 -8.83 -17.21
C ARG A 85 20.92 -7.66 -16.86
N GLN A 86 21.13 -6.48 -17.46
CA GLN A 86 20.24 -5.33 -17.25
C GLN A 86 18.81 -5.64 -17.69
N PHE A 87 18.63 -6.26 -18.86
CA PHE A 87 17.30 -6.63 -19.35
C PHE A 87 16.60 -7.61 -18.41
N LEU A 88 17.32 -8.59 -17.87
CA LEU A 88 16.76 -9.53 -16.91
C LEU A 88 16.37 -8.84 -15.59
N ASP A 89 17.20 -7.92 -15.10
CA ASP A 89 16.89 -7.11 -13.91
C ASP A 89 15.63 -6.24 -14.13
N PHE A 90 15.53 -5.57 -15.28
CA PHE A 90 14.33 -4.81 -15.66
C PHE A 90 13.08 -5.70 -15.74
N LYS A 91 13.21 -6.89 -16.32
CA LYS A 91 12.11 -7.85 -16.43
C LYS A 91 11.63 -8.29 -15.05
N ASN A 92 12.55 -8.61 -14.14
CA ASN A 92 12.22 -9.02 -12.78
C ASN A 92 11.56 -7.88 -11.99
N LYS A 93 12.12 -6.67 -12.07
CA LYS A 93 11.52 -5.46 -11.45
C LYS A 93 10.13 -5.17 -11.98
N LYS A 94 9.91 -5.34 -13.28
CA LYS A 94 8.58 -5.19 -13.90
C LYS A 94 7.59 -6.19 -13.30
N GLU A 95 7.96 -7.47 -13.20
CA GLU A 95 7.11 -8.51 -12.64
C GLU A 95 6.79 -8.26 -11.15
N GLU A 96 7.77 -7.77 -10.37
CA GLU A 96 7.58 -7.39 -8.98
C GLU A 96 6.58 -6.22 -8.84
N VAL A 97 6.73 -5.19 -9.67
CA VAL A 97 5.81 -4.05 -9.71
C VAL A 97 4.41 -4.50 -10.10
N GLU A 98 4.25 -5.34 -11.11
CA GLU A 98 2.95 -5.90 -11.52
C GLU A 98 2.26 -6.66 -10.37
N LYS A 99 2.99 -7.54 -9.67
CA LYS A 99 2.47 -8.24 -8.49
C LYS A 99 2.05 -7.26 -7.39
N SER A 100 2.84 -6.21 -7.16
CA SER A 100 2.53 -5.19 -6.15
C SER A 100 1.27 -4.38 -6.51
N ILE A 101 1.04 -4.10 -7.80
CA ILE A 101 -0.15 -3.42 -8.30
C ILE A 101 -1.38 -4.29 -8.09
N GLN A 102 -1.33 -5.56 -8.51
CA GLN A 102 -2.45 -6.50 -8.31
C GLN A 102 -2.82 -6.64 -6.83
N LEU A 103 -1.83 -6.73 -5.94
CA LEU A 103 -2.09 -6.79 -4.49
C LEU A 103 -2.77 -5.52 -3.97
N LYS A 104 -2.36 -4.34 -4.47
CA LYS A 104 -2.99 -3.06 -4.12
C LYS A 104 -4.41 -2.96 -4.65
N GLU A 105 -4.67 -3.42 -5.87
CA GLU A 105 -6.02 -3.46 -6.48
C GLU A 105 -6.97 -4.34 -5.66
N ILE A 106 -6.55 -5.54 -5.26
CA ILE A 106 -7.34 -6.43 -4.40
C ILE A 106 -7.64 -5.75 -3.05
N LYS A 107 -6.64 -5.10 -2.44
CA LYS A 107 -6.83 -4.36 -1.18
C LYS A 107 -7.83 -3.21 -1.36
N LEU A 108 -7.76 -2.49 -2.47
CA LEU A 108 -8.66 -1.37 -2.76
C LEU A 108 -10.09 -1.84 -2.98
N MET A 109 -10.28 -2.95 -3.70
CA MET A 109 -11.58 -3.58 -3.90
C MET A 109 -12.20 -4.01 -2.56
N ASN A 110 -11.42 -4.70 -1.70
CA ASN A 110 -11.87 -5.08 -0.37
C ASN A 110 -12.25 -3.88 0.53
N LEU A 111 -11.51 -2.77 0.44
CA LEU A 111 -11.84 -1.55 1.16
C LEU A 111 -13.12 -0.91 0.62
N SER A 112 -13.32 -0.94 -0.70
CA SER A 112 -14.55 -0.46 -1.34
C SER A 112 -15.77 -1.25 -0.86
N ASP A 113 -15.69 -2.58 -0.82
CA ASP A 113 -16.78 -3.44 -0.35
C ASP A 113 -17.11 -3.18 1.12
N LYS A 114 -16.08 -3.02 1.97
CA LYS A 114 -16.27 -2.64 3.37
C LYS A 114 -16.93 -1.28 3.53
N LEU A 115 -16.55 -0.31 2.71
CA LEU A 115 -17.15 1.03 2.73
C LEU A 115 -18.63 0.98 2.34
N GLU A 116 -18.97 0.23 1.29
CA GLU A 116 -20.35 0.07 0.83
C GLU A 116 -21.22 -0.63 1.88
N ASN A 117 -20.69 -1.67 2.53
CA ASN A 117 -21.40 -2.35 3.62
C ASN A 117 -21.61 -1.43 4.83
N SER A 118 -20.58 -0.69 5.23
CA SER A 118 -20.68 0.30 6.32
C SER A 118 -21.74 1.37 6.02
N LYS A 119 -21.81 1.84 4.77
CA LYS A 119 -22.84 2.80 4.33
C LYS A 119 -24.25 2.22 4.46
N LYS A 120 -24.47 0.97 4.05
CA LYS A 120 -25.77 0.29 4.20
C LYS A 120 -26.16 0.11 5.66
N GLU A 121 -25.20 -0.26 6.52
CA GLU A 121 -25.43 -0.37 7.96
C GLU A 121 -25.81 0.97 8.58
N TYR A 122 -25.14 2.05 8.18
CA TYR A 122 -25.46 3.41 8.61
C TYR A 122 -26.87 3.83 8.18
N ASP A 123 -27.26 3.60 6.94
CA ASP A 123 -28.60 3.95 6.44
C ASP A 123 -29.71 3.16 7.17
N ASN A 124 -29.47 1.87 7.44
CA ASN A 124 -30.36 1.04 8.25
C ASN A 124 -30.47 1.56 9.69
N PHE A 125 -29.35 1.90 10.32
CA PHE A 125 -29.34 2.49 11.66
C PHE A 125 -30.10 3.81 11.71
N LYS A 126 -29.88 4.69 10.73
CA LYS A 126 -30.56 5.98 10.61
C LYS A 126 -32.08 5.80 10.47
N SER A 127 -32.52 4.84 9.66
CA SER A 127 -33.96 4.52 9.53
C SER A 127 -34.58 4.05 10.84
N LYS A 128 -33.89 3.16 11.57
CA LYS A 128 -34.34 2.70 12.90
C LYS A 128 -34.40 3.86 13.91
N LEU A 129 -33.44 4.78 13.88
CA LEU A 129 -33.44 5.94 14.76
C LEU A 129 -34.69 6.81 14.54
N ILE A 130 -35.06 7.07 13.29
CA ILE A 130 -36.28 7.82 12.95
C ILE A 130 -37.52 7.10 13.46
N GLN A 131 -37.58 5.78 13.33
CA GLN A 131 -38.71 4.99 13.84
C GLN A 131 -38.84 5.08 15.36
N VAL A 132 -37.72 4.95 16.08
CA VAL A 132 -37.71 5.07 17.55
C VAL A 132 -38.11 6.48 17.99
N GLN A 133 -37.65 7.52 17.29
CA GLN A 133 -38.06 8.90 17.57
C GLN A 133 -39.57 9.08 17.38
N GLY A 134 -40.15 8.58 16.29
CA GLY A 134 -41.60 8.65 16.07
C GLY A 134 -42.40 7.89 17.13
N GLN A 135 -41.92 6.72 17.56
CA GLN A 135 -42.56 5.96 18.65
C GLN A 135 -42.49 6.70 20.00
N TYR A 136 -41.37 7.36 20.28
CA TYR A 136 -41.21 8.17 21.47
C TYR A 136 -42.18 9.35 21.51
N GLU A 137 -42.31 10.08 20.39
CA GLU A 137 -43.26 11.19 20.26
C GLU A 137 -44.72 10.72 20.41
N ALA A 138 -45.07 9.58 19.80
CA ALA A 138 -46.40 8.98 19.97
C ALA A 138 -46.68 8.61 21.43
N THR A 139 -45.70 8.03 22.12
CA THR A 139 -45.82 7.67 23.54
C THR A 139 -46.03 8.90 24.43
N ILE A 140 -45.33 10.01 24.14
CA ILE A 140 -45.56 11.28 24.85
C ILE A 140 -46.99 11.77 24.63
N ALA A 141 -47.47 11.76 23.40
CA ALA A 141 -48.83 12.21 23.08
C ALA A 141 -49.88 11.33 23.78
N GLU A 142 -49.69 10.02 23.80
CA GLU A 142 -50.56 9.08 24.52
C GLU A 142 -50.55 9.33 26.03
N TYR A 143 -49.38 9.62 26.60
CA TYR A 143 -49.24 9.94 28.02
C TYR A 143 -49.96 11.25 28.40
N GLU A 144 -49.83 12.30 27.60
CA GLU A 144 -50.55 13.56 27.82
C GLU A 144 -52.07 13.37 27.68
N ALA A 145 -52.52 12.60 26.68
CA ALA A 145 -53.92 12.25 26.52
C ALA A 145 -54.44 11.41 27.72
N TYR A 146 -53.65 10.48 28.23
CA TYR A 146 -53.97 9.74 29.45
C TYR A 146 -54.11 10.67 30.66
N LYS A 147 -53.14 11.56 30.89
CA LYS A 147 -53.15 12.53 32.00
C LYS A 147 -54.38 13.43 31.95
N SER A 148 -54.74 13.91 30.75
CA SER A 148 -55.97 14.69 30.53
C SER A 148 -57.23 13.90 30.89
N ARG A 149 -57.33 12.63 30.45
CA ARG A 149 -58.45 11.74 30.82
C ARG A 149 -58.54 11.52 32.32
N VAL A 150 -57.42 11.33 33.01
CA VAL A 150 -57.39 11.18 34.47
C VAL A 150 -57.90 12.45 35.15
N SER A 151 -57.43 13.63 34.74
CA SER A 151 -57.91 14.90 35.27
C SER A 151 -59.43 15.05 35.09
N ALA A 152 -59.94 14.75 33.91
CA ALA A 152 -61.36 14.84 33.62
C ALA A 152 -62.22 13.86 34.44
N VAL A 153 -61.67 12.71 34.85
CA VAL A 153 -62.33 11.77 35.76
C VAL A 153 -62.36 12.33 37.19
N ILE A 154 -61.24 12.91 37.65
CA ILE A 154 -61.15 13.55 38.97
C ILE A 154 -62.18 14.69 39.08
N ASP A 155 -62.26 15.54 38.06
CA ASP A 155 -63.22 16.66 38.04
C ASP A 155 -64.68 16.18 38.04
N GLU A 156 -64.99 15.10 37.32
CA GLU A 156 -66.34 14.51 37.33
C GLU A 156 -66.70 13.94 38.70
N VAL A 157 -65.79 13.20 39.33
CA VAL A 157 -66.00 12.65 40.69
C VAL A 157 -66.18 13.77 41.70
N ALA A 158 -65.38 14.84 41.62
CA ALA A 158 -65.46 15.97 42.53
C ALA A 158 -66.75 16.79 42.36
N SER A 159 -67.30 16.88 41.13
CA SER A 159 -68.48 17.69 40.82
C SER A 159 -69.80 16.93 40.93
N TYR A 160 -69.89 15.70 40.40
CA TYR A 160 -71.11 14.91 40.38
C TYR A 160 -71.33 14.14 41.70
N GLY A 161 -70.27 13.55 42.25
CA GLY A 161 -70.33 12.70 43.44
C GLY A 161 -71.07 13.34 44.61
N PRO A 162 -70.72 14.57 45.05
CA PRO A 162 -71.41 15.24 46.15
C PRO A 162 -72.90 15.52 45.87
N ASN A 163 -73.24 15.84 44.62
CA ASN A 163 -74.63 16.12 44.23
C ASN A 163 -75.48 14.84 44.20
N TYR A 164 -74.92 13.74 43.69
CA TYR A 164 -75.57 12.44 43.73
C TYR A 164 -75.75 11.93 45.16
N ALA A 165 -74.71 12.04 45.99
CA ALA A 165 -74.77 11.70 47.42
C ALA A 165 -75.86 12.50 48.14
N ARG A 166 -75.95 13.82 47.88
CA ARG A 166 -77.02 14.67 48.40
C ARG A 166 -78.39 14.18 47.94
N GLY A 167 -78.54 13.82 46.67
CA GLY A 167 -79.78 13.27 46.12
C GLY A 167 -80.21 11.97 46.81
N LEU A 168 -79.28 11.04 47.03
CA LEU A 168 -79.53 9.79 47.77
C LEU A 168 -79.97 10.05 49.21
N ILE A 169 -79.29 10.95 49.91
CA ILE A 169 -79.63 11.33 51.29
C ILE A 169 -81.03 11.96 51.36
N GLN A 170 -81.39 12.76 50.36
CA GLN A 170 -82.68 13.46 50.29
C GLN A 170 -83.83 12.60 49.71
N SER A 171 -83.54 11.40 49.19
CA SER A 171 -84.56 10.54 48.61
C SER A 171 -85.50 9.99 49.70
N PRO A 172 -86.73 9.55 49.34
CA PRO A 172 -87.63 8.90 50.28
C PRO A 172 -86.99 7.72 51.01
N GLU A 173 -86.23 6.88 50.30
CA GLU A 173 -85.51 5.73 50.85
C GLU A 173 -84.38 6.18 51.79
N GLY A 174 -83.60 7.20 51.38
CA GLY A 174 -82.56 7.78 52.23
C GLY A 174 -83.11 8.36 53.53
N GLN A 175 -84.23 9.09 53.46
CA GLN A 175 -84.92 9.64 54.62
C GLN A 175 -85.51 8.56 55.53
N GLN A 176 -86.06 7.47 54.96
CA GLN A 176 -86.49 6.32 55.74
C GLN A 176 -85.33 5.69 56.52
N GLN A 177 -84.17 5.53 55.88
CA GLN A 177 -82.99 4.96 56.53
C GLN A 177 -82.42 5.89 57.61
N ILE A 178 -82.41 7.21 57.38
CA ILE A 178 -82.03 8.20 58.39
C ILE A 178 -82.98 8.14 59.59
N ASN A 179 -84.29 8.08 59.36
CA ASN A 179 -85.28 7.97 60.43
C ASN A 179 -85.11 6.69 61.24
N PHE A 180 -84.81 5.56 60.58
CA PHE A 180 -84.48 4.29 61.25
C PHE A 180 -83.21 4.38 62.09
N ILE A 181 -82.18 5.07 61.61
CA ILE A 181 -80.92 5.27 62.34
C ILE A 181 -81.18 6.16 63.58
N VAL A 182 -81.94 7.24 63.42
CA VAL A 182 -82.24 8.20 64.49
C VAL A 182 -83.19 7.59 65.54
N SER A 183 -83.99 6.59 65.18
CA SER A 183 -84.86 5.88 66.12
C SER A 183 -84.14 4.83 66.98
N GLN A 184 -82.82 4.64 66.83
CA GLN A 184 -82.06 3.69 67.64
C GLN A 184 -81.72 4.28 69.02
N ASP A 185 -82.13 3.59 70.09
CA ASP A 185 -81.83 3.99 71.47
C ASP A 185 -80.38 3.71 71.88
N ASP A 186 -79.74 2.72 71.26
CA ASP A 186 -78.33 2.38 71.49
C ASP A 186 -77.40 3.27 70.64
N LYS A 187 -76.65 4.13 71.31
CA LYS A 187 -75.69 5.05 70.67
C LYS A 187 -74.57 4.34 69.90
N GLY A 188 -74.14 3.15 70.33
CA GLY A 188 -73.14 2.35 69.65
C GLY A 188 -73.67 1.79 68.33
N LEU A 189 -74.91 1.27 68.36
CA LEU A 189 -75.60 0.81 67.16
C LEU A 189 -75.90 1.95 66.19
N MET A 190 -76.40 3.08 66.71
CA MET A 190 -76.65 4.29 65.91
C MET A 190 -75.39 4.74 65.18
N LYS A 191 -74.24 4.82 65.88
CA LYS A 191 -72.96 5.19 65.28
C LYS A 191 -72.56 4.23 64.16
N SER A 192 -72.66 2.91 64.39
CA SER A 192 -72.32 1.91 63.37
C SER A 192 -73.21 2.01 62.13
N GLU A 193 -74.50 2.31 62.29
CA GLU A 193 -75.42 2.46 61.15
C GLU A 193 -75.20 3.78 60.41
N ILE A 194 -74.82 4.87 61.09
CA ILE A 194 -74.35 6.11 60.44
C ILE A 194 -73.13 5.84 59.56
N GLU A 195 -72.12 5.14 60.09
CA GLU A 195 -70.90 4.80 59.34
C GLU A 195 -71.21 3.92 58.13
N ARG A 196 -72.06 2.89 58.30
CA ARG A 196 -72.47 2.01 57.21
C ARG A 196 -73.26 2.76 56.12
N PHE A 197 -74.20 3.63 56.52
CA PHE A 197 -74.99 4.42 55.58
C PHE A 197 -74.13 5.44 54.83
N ALA A 198 -73.26 6.17 55.54
CA ALA A 198 -72.34 7.13 54.93
C ALA A 198 -71.39 6.45 53.93
N PHE A 199 -70.81 5.30 54.31
CA PHE A 199 -69.95 4.52 53.41
C PHE A 199 -70.72 4.01 52.17
N GLY A 200 -71.94 3.53 52.36
CA GLY A 200 -72.81 3.10 51.27
C GLY A 200 -73.13 4.22 50.28
N VAL A 201 -73.52 5.39 50.78
CA VAL A 201 -73.80 6.58 49.95
C VAL A 201 -72.55 7.06 49.22
N SER A 202 -71.40 7.12 49.89
CA SER A 202 -70.14 7.52 49.27
C SER A 202 -69.70 6.58 48.15
N ASN A 203 -69.79 5.27 48.35
CA ASN A 203 -69.44 4.30 47.31
C ASN A 203 -70.38 4.39 46.10
N GLN A 204 -71.69 4.47 46.34
CA GLN A 204 -72.66 4.62 45.24
C GLN A 204 -72.43 5.92 44.46
N ALA A 205 -72.15 7.02 45.14
CA ALA A 205 -71.84 8.30 44.49
C ALA A 205 -70.55 8.25 43.67
N PHE A 206 -69.51 7.58 44.19
CA PHE A 206 -68.26 7.38 43.46
C PHE A 206 -68.46 6.50 42.22
N ASP A 207 -69.13 5.35 42.36
CA ASP A 207 -69.39 4.41 41.28
C ASP A 207 -70.23 5.04 40.16
N GLN A 208 -71.24 5.83 40.52
CA GLN A 208 -72.07 6.54 39.54
C GLN A 208 -71.32 7.66 38.83
N SER A 209 -70.45 8.38 39.53
CA SER A 209 -69.56 9.38 38.92
C SER A 209 -68.63 8.74 37.88
N LEU A 210 -68.05 7.58 38.23
CA LEU A 210 -67.20 6.81 37.31
C LEU A 210 -68.00 6.25 36.12
N ALA A 211 -69.20 5.71 36.36
CA ALA A 211 -70.05 5.16 35.33
C ALA A 211 -70.45 6.22 34.29
N ARG A 212 -70.80 7.43 34.76
CA ARG A 212 -71.13 8.56 33.89
C ARG A 212 -69.94 8.96 33.02
N LYS A 213 -68.74 9.10 33.60
CA LYS A 213 -67.55 9.44 32.81
C LYS A 213 -67.16 8.36 31.81
N ARG A 214 -67.35 7.08 32.15
CA ARG A 214 -67.11 5.95 31.22
C ARG A 214 -68.04 5.99 29.99
N ILE A 215 -69.26 6.49 30.14
CA ILE A 215 -70.19 6.65 29.02
C ILE A 215 -69.70 7.78 28.12
N ASP A 216 -69.33 8.93 28.69
CA ASP A 216 -68.82 10.08 27.94
C ASP A 216 -67.52 9.78 27.17
N LEU A 217 -66.62 9.00 27.77
CA LEU A 217 -65.35 8.59 27.14
C LEU A 217 -65.50 7.50 26.06
N LYS A 218 -66.66 6.82 25.99
CA LYS A 218 -66.95 5.82 24.94
C LYS A 218 -67.66 6.41 23.71
N ILE A 219 -68.19 7.63 23.84
CA ILE A 219 -68.96 8.32 22.78
C ILE A 219 -68.05 9.26 21.95
N GLN A 220 -66.79 9.44 22.34
CA GLN A 220 -65.74 10.13 21.58
C GLN A 220 -64.89 9.15 20.78
#